data_AF-A0AA36BW95-F1
#
_entry.id   AF-A0AA36BW95-F1
#
_cell.length_a   1.000
_cell.length_b   1.000
_cell.length_c   1.000
_cell.angle_alpha   90.00
_cell.angle_beta   90.00
_cell.angle_gamma   90.00
#
_symmetry.space_group_name_H-M   'P 1'
#
loop_
_entity.id
_entity.type
_entity.pdbx_description
1 polymer ?
#
loop_
_entity_poly.entity_id
_entity_poly.type
_entity_poly.pdbx_seq_one_letter_code
_entity_poly.pdbx_strand_id
1 'polypeptide(L)'
;MNCSQIFTSRYGKGFGLVDRIVSEDSIFNQPSSVFAMAFYMMQIFMTITKSDDAIAMQSLVSLVANFSSLYFFYVLYSLQNFCLICVTLYIINALILVCVLLRLITLHKQTLKKTH
;
A
#
# COMPACT_ATOMS: atom_id res chain seq x y z
N MET A 1 0.50 -9.13 22.42
CA MET A 1 1.34 -8.57 21.34
C MET A 1 1.74 -9.67 20.34
N ASN A 2 0.77 -10.41 19.78
CA ASN A 2 1.08 -11.48 18.82
C ASN A 2 0.57 -11.09 17.43
N CYS A 3 1.49 -10.73 16.52
CA CYS A 3 1.16 -10.43 15.14
C CYS A 3 0.59 -11.66 14.40
N SER A 4 0.95 -12.87 14.82
CA SER A 4 0.48 -14.13 14.21
C SER A 4 -1.03 -14.29 14.25
N GLN A 5 -1.70 -13.78 15.28
CA GLN A 5 -3.16 -13.91 15.43
C GLN A 5 -3.94 -13.06 14.41
N ILE A 6 -3.34 -11.96 13.92
CA ILE A 6 -3.93 -11.11 12.88
C ILE A 6 -3.73 -11.78 11.51
N PHE A 7 -2.55 -12.35 11.26
CA PHE A 7 -2.26 -13.07 10.01
C PHE A 7 -3.08 -14.36 9.85
N THR A 8 -3.44 -15.03 10.95
CA THR A 8 -4.33 -16.19 10.93
C THR A 8 -5.82 -15.82 10.98
N SER A 9 -6.15 -14.55 11.28
CA SER A 9 -7.54 -14.07 11.24
C SER A 9 -8.05 -13.96 9.81
N ARG A 10 -9.38 -13.86 9.66
CA ARG A 10 -10.06 -13.67 8.36
C ARG A 10 -9.54 -12.46 7.56
N TYR A 11 -8.92 -11.48 8.22
CA TYR A 11 -8.36 -10.29 7.59
C TYR A 11 -6.93 -10.49 7.03
N GLY A 12 -6.22 -11.54 7.46
CA GLY A 12 -4.88 -11.88 6.97
C GLY A 12 -4.86 -12.57 5.60
N LYS A 13 -6.04 -13.02 5.14
CA LYS A 13 -6.27 -13.64 3.83
C LYS A 13 -7.13 -12.72 2.98
N GLY A 14 -6.61 -12.25 1.84
CA GLY A 14 -7.39 -11.48 0.87
C GLY A 14 -8.12 -10.26 1.44
N PHE A 15 -7.54 -9.57 2.44
CA PHE A 15 -8.11 -8.36 3.08
C PHE A 15 -9.47 -8.58 3.78
N GLY A 16 -9.94 -9.82 3.96
CA GLY A 16 -11.28 -10.14 4.44
C GLY A 16 -12.43 -9.75 3.47
N LEU A 17 -12.10 -9.24 2.28
CA LEU A 17 -13.03 -8.75 1.26
C LEU A 17 -13.05 -9.65 0.01
N VAL A 18 -11.93 -10.31 -0.28
CA VAL A 18 -11.81 -11.26 -1.41
C VAL A 18 -12.78 -12.44 -1.23
N ASP A 19 -12.99 -12.88 0.02
CA ASP A 19 -13.91 -13.96 0.43
C ASP A 19 -15.38 -13.73 -0.02
N ARG A 20 -15.77 -12.48 -0.30
CA ARG A 20 -17.13 -12.13 -0.77
C ARG A 20 -17.26 -11.87 -2.27
N ILE A 21 -16.15 -11.62 -2.97
CA ILE A 21 -16.16 -11.13 -4.36
C ILE A 21 -15.57 -12.18 -5.31
N VAL A 22 -14.66 -13.01 -4.81
CA VAL A 22 -13.89 -13.97 -5.60
C VAL A 22 -13.93 -15.31 -4.86
N SER A 23 -14.67 -16.27 -5.42
CA SER A 23 -14.85 -17.65 -4.93
C SER A 23 -13.61 -18.24 -4.21
N GLU A 24 -13.84 -19.01 -3.15
CA GLU A 24 -12.81 -19.59 -2.23
C GLU A 24 -11.63 -20.29 -2.91
N ASP A 25 -11.77 -20.73 -4.17
CA ASP A 25 -10.77 -21.44 -4.98
C ASP A 25 -9.82 -20.54 -5.80
N SER A 26 -9.93 -19.21 -5.69
CA SER A 26 -9.11 -18.32 -6.53
C SER A 26 -7.71 -18.08 -5.96
N ILE A 27 -6.73 -18.00 -6.87
CA ILE A 27 -5.31 -17.66 -6.63
C ILE A 27 -5.13 -16.35 -5.83
N PHE A 28 -6.17 -15.53 -5.71
CA PHE A 28 -6.22 -14.31 -4.91
C PHE A 28 -6.37 -14.51 -3.40
N ASN A 29 -6.61 -15.73 -2.90
CA ASN A 29 -6.62 -16.03 -1.45
C ASN A 29 -5.21 -16.17 -0.87
N GLN A 30 -4.31 -15.27 -1.26
CA GLN A 30 -2.95 -15.24 -0.75
C GLN A 30 -2.85 -14.35 0.50
N PRO A 31 -1.86 -14.61 1.36
CA PRO A 31 -1.66 -13.78 2.54
C PRO A 31 -1.42 -12.33 2.13
N SER A 32 -1.98 -11.39 2.89
CA SER A 32 -1.88 -9.94 2.63
C SER A 32 -0.43 -9.44 2.51
N SER A 33 0.54 -10.18 3.06
CA SER A 33 1.97 -9.91 2.90
C SER A 33 2.45 -10.06 1.46
N VAL A 34 1.89 -10.98 0.66
CA VAL A 34 2.27 -11.16 -0.75
C VAL A 34 1.83 -9.99 -1.60
N PHE A 35 0.61 -9.49 -1.36
CA PHE A 35 0.12 -8.27 -2.00
C PHE A 35 0.97 -7.06 -1.64
N ALA A 36 1.39 -6.94 -0.38
CA ALA A 36 2.30 -5.89 0.05
C ALA A 36 3.68 -6.02 -0.63
N MET A 37 4.24 -7.22 -0.74
CA MET A 37 5.50 -7.44 -1.47
C MET A 37 5.39 -7.07 -2.95
N ALA A 38 4.34 -7.53 -3.63
CA ALA A 38 4.11 -7.19 -5.04
C ALA A 38 3.98 -5.67 -5.24
N PHE A 39 3.27 -5.00 -4.33
CA PHE A 39 3.16 -3.55 -4.31
C PHE A 39 4.53 -2.86 -4.18
N TYR A 40 5.36 -3.24 -3.20
CA TYR A 40 6.67 -2.62 -3.03
C TYR A 40 7.60 -2.89 -4.22
N MET A 41 7.53 -4.08 -4.83
CA MET A 41 8.29 -4.39 -6.04
C MET A 41 7.88 -3.50 -7.22
N MET A 42 6.57 -3.32 -7.45
CA MET A 42 6.08 -2.37 -8.46
C MET A 42 6.51 -0.92 -8.14
N GLN A 43 6.45 -0.53 -6.86
CA GLN A 43 6.86 0.80 -6.42
C GLN A 43 8.34 1.07 -6.73
N ILE A 44 9.22 0.08 -6.50
CA ILE A 44 10.65 0.18 -6.82
C ILE A 44 10.84 0.28 -8.34
N PHE A 45 10.15 -0.54 -9.12
CA PHE A 45 10.23 -0.51 -10.58
C PHE A 45 9.82 0.86 -11.15
N MET A 46 8.66 1.38 -10.73
CA MET A 46 8.20 2.73 -11.11
C MET A 46 9.14 3.82 -10.61
N THR A 47 9.83 3.60 -9.48
CA THR A 47 10.80 4.58 -8.99
C THR A 47 11.99 4.72 -9.94
N ILE A 48 12.49 3.59 -10.44
CA ILE A 48 13.63 3.54 -11.38
C ILE A 48 13.22 4.15 -12.73
N THR A 49 11.99 3.92 -13.17
CA THR A 49 11.45 4.56 -14.37
C THR A 49 11.26 6.07 -14.13
N LYS A 50 11.88 6.91 -14.97
CA LYS A 50 11.77 8.38 -14.87
C LYS A 50 10.73 8.98 -15.82
N SER A 51 9.71 8.21 -16.21
CA SER A 51 8.65 8.74 -17.05
C SER A 51 7.62 9.49 -16.20
N ASP A 52 7.11 10.59 -16.76
CA ASP A 52 6.11 11.45 -16.12
C ASP A 52 4.85 10.65 -15.77
N ASP A 53 4.42 9.76 -16.68
CA ASP A 53 3.28 8.85 -16.48
C ASP A 53 3.55 7.82 -15.37
N ALA A 54 4.78 7.31 -15.24
CA ALA A 54 5.11 6.38 -14.16
C ALA A 54 5.04 7.07 -12.80
N ILE A 55 5.44 8.35 -12.70
CA ILE A 55 5.35 9.12 -11.46
C ILE A 55 3.88 9.38 -11.08
N ALA A 56 3.03 9.70 -12.06
CA ALA A 56 1.60 9.86 -11.84
C ALA A 56 0.95 8.55 -11.35
N MET A 57 1.21 7.42 -12.03
CA MET A 57 0.70 6.10 -11.62
C MET A 57 1.22 5.69 -10.24
N GLN A 58 2.50 5.91 -9.96
CA GLN A 58 3.12 5.65 -8.67
C GLN A 58 2.43 6.45 -7.54
N SER A 59 2.01 7.69 -7.80
CA SER A 59 1.29 8.51 -6.82
C SER A 59 -0.10 7.96 -6.48
N LEU A 60 -0.86 7.50 -7.49
CA LEU A 60 -2.17 6.88 -7.31
C LEU A 60 -2.06 5.59 -6.49
N VAL A 61 -1.09 4.74 -6.86
CA VAL A 61 -0.80 3.47 -6.19
C VAL A 61 -0.41 3.72 -4.71
N SER A 62 0.41 4.74 -4.44
CA SER A 62 0.80 5.12 -3.07
C SER A 62 -0.37 5.65 -2.23
N LEU A 63 -1.32 6.37 -2.84
CA LEU A 63 -2.54 6.83 -2.17
C LEU A 63 -3.42 5.66 -1.75
N VAL A 64 -3.67 4.71 -2.66
CA VAL A 64 -4.45 3.50 -2.37
C VAL A 64 -3.83 2.70 -1.23
N ALA A 65 -2.50 2.61 -1.18
CA ALA A 65 -1.79 1.94 -0.07
C ALA A 65 -1.99 2.64 1.28
N ASN A 66 -2.06 3.97 1.32
CA ASN A 66 -2.33 4.71 2.55
C ASN A 66 -3.77 4.57 3.02
N PHE A 67 -4.75 4.59 2.10
CA PHE A 67 -6.14 4.26 2.42
C PHE A 67 -6.26 2.83 2.97
N SER A 68 -5.52 1.89 2.39
CA SER A 68 -5.47 0.50 2.88
C SER A 68 -4.86 0.42 4.29
N SER A 69 -3.82 1.21 4.58
CA SER A 69 -3.23 1.30 5.93
C SER A 69 -4.22 1.84 6.97
N LEU A 70 -5.02 2.86 6.63
CA LEU A 70 -6.10 3.36 7.50
C LEU A 70 -7.18 2.30 7.75
N TYR A 71 -7.59 1.57 6.71
CA TYR A 71 -8.53 0.46 6.84
C TYR A 71 -8.01 -0.62 7.80
N PHE A 72 -6.76 -1.05 7.63
CA PHE A 72 -6.19 -2.05 8.52
C PHE A 72 -5.99 -1.54 9.95
N PHE A 73 -5.69 -0.26 10.15
CA PHE A 73 -5.65 0.34 11.48
C PHE A 73 -7.01 0.24 12.18
N TYR A 74 -8.11 0.52 11.47
CA TYR A 74 -9.47 0.34 11.97
C TYR A 74 -9.77 -1.13 12.32
N VAL A 75 -9.36 -2.07 11.47
CA VAL A 75 -9.51 -3.52 11.71
C VAL A 75 -8.72 -3.96 12.95
N LEU A 76 -7.47 -3.50 13.13
CA LEU A 76 -6.64 -3.78 14.30
C LEU A 76 -7.27 -3.24 15.59
N TYR A 77 -7.83 -2.05 15.54
CA TYR A 77 -8.55 -1.44 16.66
C TYR A 77 -9.75 -2.31 17.08
N SER A 78 -10.54 -2.80 16.10
CA SER A 78 -11.65 -3.70 16.37
C SER A 78 -11.24 -5.05 16.96
N LEU A 79 -10.03 -5.53 16.63
CA LEU A 79 -9.48 -6.79 17.13
C LEU A 79 -8.79 -6.65 18.50
N GLN A 80 -8.72 -5.45 19.09
CA GLN A 80 -8.01 -5.14 20.35
C GLN A 80 -6.57 -5.67 20.39
N ASN A 81 -5.93 -5.83 19.22
CA ASN A 81 -4.62 -6.44 19.08
C ASN A 81 -3.63 -5.41 18.54
N PHE A 82 -2.62 -5.07 19.34
CA PHE A 82 -1.51 -4.22 18.93
C PHE A 82 -0.40 -5.07 18.30
N CYS A 83 -0.14 -4.89 17.00
CA CYS A 83 1.00 -5.47 16.29
C CYS A 83 1.98 -4.37 15.85
N LEU A 84 3.19 -4.41 16.41
CA LEU A 84 4.24 -3.43 16.11
C LEU A 84 4.66 -3.46 14.63
N ILE A 85 4.75 -4.65 14.02
CA ILE A 85 5.14 -4.80 12.61
C ILE A 85 4.13 -4.09 11.69
N CYS A 86 2.83 -4.22 11.96
CA CYS A 86 1.79 -3.53 11.21
C CYS A 86 1.94 -2.01 11.32
N VAL A 87 2.19 -1.50 12.52
CA VAL A 87 2.42 -0.06 12.75
C VAL A 87 3.64 0.43 11.95
N THR A 88 4.75 -0.31 11.97
CA THR A 88 5.94 0.04 11.19
C THR A 88 5.65 0.08 9.69
N LEU A 89 4.89 -0.88 9.15
CA LEU A 89 4.50 -0.89 7.74
C LEU A 89 3.60 0.32 7.38
N TYR A 90 2.75 0.78 8.28
CA TYR A 90 1.95 1.99 8.05
C TYR A 90 2.80 3.25 8.00
N ILE A 91 3.80 3.35 8.89
CA ILE A 91 4.78 4.44 8.87
C ILE A 91 5.55 4.41 7.55
N ILE A 92 6.01 3.24 7.10
CA ILE A 92 6.71 3.09 5.82
C ILE A 92 5.82 3.53 4.65
N ASN A 93 4.54 3.14 4.61
CA ASN A 93 3.60 3.58 3.57
C ASN A 93 3.37 5.09 3.56
N ALA A 94 3.29 5.72 4.74
CA ALA A 94 3.17 7.17 4.88
C ALA A 94 4.43 7.88 4.36
N LEU A 95 5.62 7.38 4.70
CA LEU A 95 6.89 7.93 4.20
C LEU A 95 7.01 7.79 2.68
N ILE A 96 6.62 6.65 2.12
CA ILE A 96 6.61 6.44 0.66
C ILE A 96 5.68 7.46 -0.02
N LEU A 97 4.49 7.69 0.52
CA LEU A 97 3.57 8.69 -0.02
C LEU A 97 4.18 10.09 0.01
N VAL A 98 4.80 10.49 1.12
CA VAL A 98 5.48 11.80 1.20
C VAL A 98 6.58 11.91 0.15
N CYS A 99 7.43 10.89 0.01
CA CYS A 99 8.50 10.87 -1.00
C CYS A 99 7.95 10.99 -2.43
N VAL A 100 6.88 10.25 -2.75
CA VAL A 100 6.26 10.28 -4.08
C VAL A 100 5.56 11.61 -4.36
N LEU A 101 4.89 12.19 -3.37
CA LEU A 101 4.28 13.52 -3.49
C LEU A 101 5.33 14.60 -3.74
N LEU A 102 6.46 14.58 -3.03
CA LEU A 102 7.57 15.50 -3.28
C LEU A 102 8.13 15.35 -4.70
N ARG A 103 8.25 14.11 -5.19
CA ARG A 103 8.69 13.84 -6.56
C ARG A 103 7.69 14.37 -7.59
N LEU A 104 6.39 14.20 -7.36
CA LEU A 104 5.32 14.71 -8.22
C LEU A 104 5.30 16.25 -8.26
N ILE A 105 5.44 16.91 -7.10
CA ILE A 105 5.53 18.38 -7.02
C ILE A 105 6.76 18.89 -7.78
N THR A 106 7.90 18.20 -7.67
CA THR A 106 9.12 18.56 -8.40
C THR A 106 8.93 18.44 -9.91
N LEU A 107 8.28 17.36 -10.37
CA LEU A 107 7.95 17.18 -11.78
C LEU A 107 7.02 18.30 -12.28
N HIS A 108 5.93 18.57 -11.55
CA HIS A 108 4.99 19.62 -11.92
C HIS A 108 5.66 21.00 -12.03
N LYS A 109 6.58 21.32 -11.12
CA LYS A 109 7.40 22.55 -11.19
C LYS A 109 8.29 22.58 -12.45
N GLN A 110 8.89 21.46 -12.83
CA GLN A 110 9.71 21.37 -14.05
C GLN A 110 8.86 21.55 -15.32
N THR A 111 7.68 20.94 -15.37
CA THR A 111 6.74 21.10 -16.49
C THR A 111 6.28 22.55 -16.63
N LEU A 112 5.89 23.20 -15.53
CA LEU A 112 5.51 24.62 -15.53
C LEU A 112 6.64 25.54 -16.01
N LYS A 113 7.89 25.26 -15.61
CA LYS A 113 9.05 26.04 -16.05
C LYS A 113 9.37 25.87 -17.54
N LYS A 114 8.92 24.78 -18.16
CA LYS A 114 9.16 24.50 -19.59
C LYS A 114 8.12 25.13 -20.51
N THR A 115 6.95 25.50 -19.96
CA THR A 115 5.85 26.15 -20.68
C THR A 115 5.95 27.67 -20.72
N HIS A 116 6.84 28.26 -19.91
CA HIS A 116 7.02 29.71 -19.76
C HIS A 116 8.41 30.17 -20.19
#